data_AF-A0AAE3YMZ8-F1
#
_entry.id   AF-A0AAE3YMZ8-F1
#
_cell.length_a   1.000
_cell.length_b   1.000
_cell.length_c   1.000
_cell.angle_alpha   90.00
_cell.angle_beta   90.00
_cell.angle_gamma   90.00
#
_symmetry.space_group_name_H-M   'P 1'
#
loop_
_entity.id
_entity.type
_entity.pdbx_description
1 polymer ?
#
loop_
_entity_poly.entity_id
_entity_poly.type
_entity_poly.pdbx_seq_one_letter_code
_entity_poly.pdbx_strand_id
1 'polypeptide(L)'
;MSGDLRRVRELAAAGDGRALAAELVGLAVRNGDVWRQDAAAVRAVVWRLSPARRHALILDVAELAPVHEVVGLLGWLGYGLEADALSWRAGLILIEAASARMTAFVDDLAVLARVAVRETGVVPPGLVAVMRRTERWLGRGGTSLRPWLASVAEPLNAGEVWAEAANAECPDRRLLGAALEVSGPRPGVGWSRRVAVLADEWGVVGCRRLVHRWCGLVPAGRTIVLRRAADEPDWNGVLDPYNARALRGLLFVLTVLPVDEGDVPVAGGLGEFAARKVPGHGPRSQVVAYAAVRALESFGSVAALRELERLRALGLARGVAGRLDAAIMRRRAARG
;
A
#
# COMPACT_ATOMS: atom_id res chain seq x y z
N MET A 1 8.60 7.04 33.39
CA MET A 1 8.96 7.98 32.31
C MET A 1 9.54 9.33 32.76
N SER A 2 9.25 9.83 33.97
CA SER A 2 9.85 11.10 34.45
C SER A 2 11.40 11.11 34.44
N GLY A 3 12.02 9.98 34.81
CA GLY A 3 13.48 9.80 34.74
C GLY A 3 14.05 9.84 33.32
N ASP A 4 13.39 9.16 32.38
CA ASP A 4 13.81 9.14 30.97
C ASP A 4 13.79 10.54 30.35
N LEU A 5 12.72 11.30 30.59
CA LEU A 5 12.59 12.66 30.08
C LEU A 5 13.67 13.59 30.65
N ARG A 6 13.99 13.46 31.94
CA ARG A 6 15.09 14.20 32.57
C ARG A 6 16.42 13.87 31.89
N ARG A 7 16.72 12.59 31.68
CA ARG A 7 17.94 12.14 31.01
C ARG A 7 18.05 12.68 29.58
N VAL A 8 16.97 12.62 28.80
CA VAL A 8 16.91 13.18 27.44
C VAL A 8 17.22 14.68 27.45
N ARG A 9 16.65 15.45 28.39
CA ARG A 9 16.91 16.89 28.51
C ARG A 9 18.37 17.19 28.86
N GLU A 10 18.95 16.43 29.79
CA GLU A 10 20.35 16.57 30.18
C GLU A 10 21.29 16.33 29.00
N LEU A 11 21.09 15.23 28.26
CA LEU A 11 21.89 14.90 27.07
C LEU A 11 21.72 15.92 25.94
N ALA A 12 20.48 16.37 25.70
CA ALA A 12 20.19 17.42 24.74
C ALA A 12 20.89 18.75 25.08
N ALA A 13 20.88 19.15 26.35
CA ALA A 13 21.54 20.36 26.83
C ALA A 13 23.08 20.26 26.77
N ALA A 14 23.64 19.08 27.10
CA ALA A 14 25.07 18.83 27.09
C ALA A 14 25.68 18.79 25.67
N GLY A 15 24.87 18.64 24.63
CA GLY A 15 25.37 18.54 23.25
C GLY A 15 25.86 17.13 22.87
N ASP A 16 25.73 16.15 23.75
CA ASP A 16 26.16 14.76 23.51
C ASP A 16 25.16 14.03 22.59
N GLY A 17 25.35 14.19 21.29
CA GLY A 17 24.49 13.63 20.25
C GLY A 17 24.44 12.10 20.28
N ARG A 18 25.59 11.45 20.45
CA ARG A 18 25.68 9.99 20.42
C ARG A 18 24.99 9.35 21.62
N ALA A 19 25.22 9.87 22.83
CA ALA A 19 24.53 9.38 24.01
C ALA A 19 23.02 9.67 23.94
N LEU A 20 22.63 10.82 23.39
CA LEU A 20 21.22 11.14 23.15
C LEU A 20 20.57 10.15 22.18
N ALA A 21 21.23 9.82 21.07
CA ALA A 21 20.74 8.82 20.11
C ALA A 21 20.54 7.45 20.77
N ALA A 22 21.51 6.99 21.56
CA ALA A 22 21.40 5.72 22.29
C ALA A 22 20.23 5.71 23.29
N GLU A 23 20.01 6.81 24.03
CA GLU A 23 18.86 6.94 24.92
C GLU A 23 17.54 6.89 24.15
N LEU A 24 17.44 7.60 23.02
CA LEU A 24 16.25 7.62 22.18
C LEU A 24 15.94 6.25 21.56
N VAL A 25 16.96 5.51 21.10
CA VAL A 25 16.81 4.13 20.63
C VAL A 25 16.33 3.22 21.76
N GLY A 26 16.96 3.31 22.94
CA GLY A 26 16.53 2.53 24.10
C GLY A 26 15.06 2.80 24.47
N LEU A 27 14.61 4.05 24.38
CA LEU A 27 13.21 4.41 24.57
C LEU A 27 12.30 3.84 23.49
N ALA A 28 12.72 3.92 22.21
CA ALA A 28 11.99 3.34 21.09
C ALA A 28 11.78 1.83 21.29
N VAL A 29 12.81 1.10 21.67
CA VAL A 29 12.71 -0.35 21.93
C VAL A 29 11.74 -0.62 23.08
N ARG A 30 11.88 0.09 24.22
CA ARG A 30 11.02 -0.11 25.39
C ARG A 30 9.54 0.18 25.12
N ASN A 31 9.23 1.16 24.28
CA ASN A 31 7.85 1.54 23.97
C ASN A 31 7.32 0.94 22.65
N GLY A 32 8.04 0.02 22.02
CA GLY A 32 7.67 -0.54 20.72
C GLY A 32 7.66 0.49 19.58
N ASP A 33 8.36 1.61 19.77
CA ASP A 33 8.46 2.80 18.91
C ASP A 33 7.11 3.52 18.77
N VAL A 34 6.25 3.37 19.77
CA VAL A 34 4.94 4.03 19.86
C VAL A 34 5.08 5.28 20.73
N TRP A 35 5.24 6.42 20.07
CA TRP A 35 5.45 7.71 20.73
C TRP A 35 4.12 8.45 21.02
N ARG A 36 3.32 7.92 21.95
CA ARG A 36 2.05 8.53 22.40
C ARG A 36 2.16 9.10 23.83
N GLN A 37 1.25 10.02 24.17
CA GLN A 37 1.09 10.63 25.51
C GLN A 37 2.39 11.26 26.04
N ASP A 38 2.94 10.67 27.09
CA ASP A 38 4.15 10.99 27.82
C ASP A 38 5.36 11.21 26.88
N ALA A 39 5.43 10.47 25.77
CA ALA A 39 6.39 10.64 24.68
C ALA A 39 6.35 12.03 24.01
N ALA A 40 5.25 12.78 24.12
CA ALA A 40 5.13 14.13 23.58
C ALA A 40 6.14 15.10 24.21
N ALA A 41 6.50 14.88 25.49
CA ALA A 41 7.50 15.71 26.16
C ALA A 41 8.92 15.44 25.63
N VAL A 42 9.26 14.17 25.35
CA VAL A 42 10.52 13.79 24.70
C VAL A 42 10.57 14.38 23.30
N ARG A 43 9.49 14.25 22.53
CA ARG A 43 9.34 14.85 21.21
C ARG A 43 9.57 16.38 21.22
N ALA A 44 8.99 17.09 22.20
CA ALA A 44 9.15 18.53 22.32
C ALA A 44 10.62 18.93 22.56
N VAL A 45 11.41 18.11 23.27
CA VAL A 45 12.85 18.35 23.44
C VAL A 45 13.57 18.15 22.10
N VAL A 46 13.30 17.04 21.41
CA VAL A 46 13.93 16.72 20.12
C VAL A 46 13.63 17.78 19.06
N TRP A 47 12.40 18.27 18.99
CA TRP A 47 11.99 19.29 18.01
C TRP A 47 12.58 20.68 18.26
N ARG A 48 13.05 20.97 19.47
CA ARG A 48 13.78 22.21 19.77
C ARG A 48 15.25 22.16 19.35
N LEU A 49 15.76 20.98 19.00
CA LEU A 49 17.12 20.84 18.47
C LEU A 49 17.21 21.49 17.08
N SER A 50 18.37 22.09 16.80
CA SER A 50 18.64 22.66 15.48
C SER A 50 18.53 21.59 14.38
N PRO A 51 18.20 21.96 13.13
CA PRO A 51 18.17 21.02 12.01
C PRO A 51 19.44 20.19 11.87
N ALA A 52 20.62 20.80 12.03
CA ALA A 52 21.91 20.11 11.98
C ALA A 52 22.05 19.03 13.08
N ARG A 53 21.59 19.31 14.31
CA ARG A 53 21.62 18.32 15.40
C ARG A 53 20.64 17.17 15.14
N ARG A 54 19.46 17.45 14.61
CA ARG A 54 18.49 16.40 14.23
C ARG A 54 18.99 15.54 13.08
N HIS A 55 19.64 16.13 12.09
CA HIS A 55 20.35 15.39 11.03
C HIS A 55 21.37 14.42 11.63
N ALA A 56 22.27 14.91 12.49
CA ALA A 56 23.28 14.06 13.13
C ALA A 56 22.64 12.89 13.90
N LEU A 57 21.56 13.16 14.65
CA LEU A 57 20.80 12.13 15.35
C LEU A 57 20.19 11.08 14.42
N ILE A 58 19.70 11.45 13.23
CA ILE A 58 19.18 10.48 12.25
C ILE A 58 20.28 9.48 11.86
N LEU A 59 21.50 9.98 11.61
CA LEU A 59 22.64 9.14 11.27
C LEU A 59 23.04 8.24 12.44
N ASP A 60 23.18 8.81 13.64
CA ASP A 60 23.56 8.07 14.84
C ASP A 60 22.53 6.98 15.20
N VAL A 61 21.23 7.29 15.11
CA VAL A 61 20.15 6.33 15.38
C VAL A 61 20.22 5.15 14.41
N ALA A 62 20.46 5.39 13.13
CA ALA A 62 20.55 4.34 12.12
C ALA A 62 21.81 3.46 12.26
N GLU A 63 22.85 3.94 12.95
CA GLU A 63 24.01 3.13 13.31
C GLU A 63 23.78 2.28 14.56
N LEU A 64 22.87 2.70 15.44
CA LEU A 64 22.59 2.06 16.72
C LEU A 64 21.46 1.04 16.65
N ALA A 65 20.55 1.17 15.68
CA ALA A 65 19.43 0.25 15.49
C ALA A 65 19.06 0.09 14.01
N PRO A 66 18.57 -1.10 13.60
CA PRO A 66 17.99 -1.28 12.27
C PRO A 66 16.83 -0.31 12.04
N VAL A 67 16.76 0.31 10.86
CA VAL A 67 15.74 1.33 10.51
C VAL A 67 14.30 0.84 10.78
N HIS A 68 14.01 -0.42 10.44
CA HIS A 68 12.68 -1.01 10.63
C HIS A 68 12.25 -1.11 12.11
N GLU A 69 13.20 -1.07 13.06
CA GLU A 69 12.94 -1.09 14.51
C GLU A 69 12.72 0.29 15.12
N VAL A 70 13.06 1.37 14.42
CA VAL A 70 12.99 2.77 14.91
C VAL A 70 12.29 3.75 13.95
N VAL A 71 11.39 3.24 13.09
CA VAL A 71 10.62 4.00 12.09
C VAL A 71 9.90 5.24 12.66
N GLY A 72 9.23 5.09 13.80
CA GLY A 72 8.52 6.16 14.51
C GLY A 72 9.47 7.26 14.99
N LEU A 73 10.55 6.88 15.68
CA LEU A 73 11.61 7.80 16.11
C LEU A 73 12.21 8.56 14.93
N LEU A 74 12.58 7.86 13.86
CA LEU A 74 13.14 8.48 12.64
C LEU A 74 12.15 9.46 12.01
N GLY A 75 10.86 9.10 11.95
CA GLY A 75 9.80 10.02 11.51
C GLY A 75 9.75 11.31 12.34
N TRP A 76 9.92 11.23 13.67
CA TRP A 76 9.95 12.42 14.52
C TRP A 76 11.20 13.28 14.35
N LEU A 77 12.35 12.65 14.16
CA LEU A 77 13.61 13.35 13.93
C LEU A 77 13.57 14.11 12.59
N GLY A 78 13.00 13.47 11.56
CA GLY A 78 12.82 14.04 10.22
C GLY A 78 11.74 15.13 10.13
N TYR A 79 10.76 15.12 11.03
CA TYR A 79 9.58 16.00 10.97
C TYR A 79 9.94 17.48 10.86
N GLY A 80 9.46 18.15 9.82
CA GLY A 80 9.70 19.58 9.60
C GLY A 80 11.16 19.96 9.36
N LEU A 81 12.01 19.01 8.96
CA LEU A 81 13.31 19.33 8.35
C LEU A 81 13.08 19.72 6.89
N GLU A 82 13.85 20.68 6.40
CA GLU A 82 13.87 21.04 4.99
C GLU A 82 14.84 20.13 4.20
N ALA A 83 14.63 20.03 2.90
CA ALA A 83 15.45 19.16 2.04
C ALA A 83 16.95 19.54 2.08
N ASP A 84 17.26 20.83 2.18
CA ASP A 84 18.64 21.34 2.23
C ASP A 84 19.33 21.06 3.57
N ALA A 85 18.56 20.73 4.62
CA ALA A 85 19.09 20.32 5.91
C ALA A 85 19.49 18.83 5.95
N LEU A 86 19.14 18.04 4.92
CA LEU A 86 19.36 16.60 4.86
C LEU A 86 20.46 16.24 3.86
N SER A 87 21.42 15.45 4.31
CA SER A 87 22.35 14.74 3.42
C SER A 87 21.59 13.62 2.70
N TRP A 88 22.14 13.13 1.60
CA TRP A 88 21.56 11.97 0.92
C TRP A 88 21.44 10.75 1.85
N ARG A 89 22.47 10.48 2.67
CA ARG A 89 22.47 9.37 3.62
C ARG A 89 21.33 9.48 4.64
N ALA A 90 21.15 10.65 5.25
CA ALA A 90 20.03 10.88 6.18
C ALA A 90 18.67 10.78 5.46
N GLY A 91 18.58 11.30 4.22
CA GLY A 91 17.41 11.17 3.36
C GLY A 91 17.02 9.72 3.10
N LEU A 92 17.97 8.86 2.73
CA LEU A 92 17.75 7.43 2.49
C LEU A 92 17.18 6.72 3.71
N ILE A 93 17.75 6.97 4.89
CA ILE A 93 17.26 6.41 6.17
C ILE A 93 15.80 6.80 6.41
N LEU A 94 15.47 8.09 6.22
CA LEU A 94 14.10 8.57 6.39
C LEU A 94 13.14 8.04 5.32
N ILE A 95 13.60 7.87 4.08
CA ILE A 95 12.83 7.29 2.98
C ILE A 95 12.48 5.84 3.27
N GLU A 96 13.45 5.05 3.73
CA GLU A 96 13.23 3.65 4.14
C GLU A 96 12.22 3.58 5.29
N ALA A 97 12.42 4.37 6.34
CA ALA A 97 11.50 4.46 7.47
C ALA A 97 10.07 4.86 7.03
N ALA A 98 9.95 5.90 6.20
CA ALA A 98 8.66 6.37 5.71
C ALA A 98 7.93 5.33 4.84
N SER A 99 8.68 4.59 4.01
CA SER A 99 8.12 3.57 3.11
C SER A 99 7.52 2.38 3.87
N ALA A 100 8.03 2.11 5.07
CA ALA A 100 7.60 1.01 5.94
C ALA A 100 6.35 1.33 6.78
N ARG A 101 5.71 2.49 6.64
CA ARG A 101 4.55 2.87 7.47
C ARG A 101 3.45 3.58 6.69
N MET A 102 2.26 3.63 7.27
CA MET A 102 1.25 4.63 6.90
C MET A 102 1.56 5.93 7.66
N THR A 103 1.42 7.09 7.00
CA THR A 103 1.72 8.38 7.61
C THR A 103 0.74 9.47 7.15
N ALA A 104 0.44 10.41 8.05
CA ALA A 104 -0.31 11.64 7.77
C ALA A 104 0.61 12.83 7.42
N PHE A 105 1.93 12.67 7.55
CA PHE A 105 2.90 13.76 7.38
C PHE A 105 3.18 14.03 5.90
N VAL A 106 2.23 14.69 5.24
CA VAL A 106 2.26 14.95 3.79
C VAL A 106 3.48 15.78 3.39
N ASP A 107 3.78 16.83 4.15
CA ASP A 107 4.86 17.76 3.82
C ASP A 107 6.24 17.10 3.99
N ASP A 108 6.41 16.23 5.00
CA ASP A 108 7.63 15.45 5.17
C ASP A 108 7.86 14.50 3.98
N LEU A 109 6.81 13.86 3.46
CA LEU A 109 6.94 13.02 2.26
C LEU A 109 7.39 13.87 1.05
N ALA A 110 6.86 15.08 0.89
CA ALA A 110 7.28 16.00 -0.17
C ALA A 110 8.75 16.45 -0.01
N VAL A 111 9.22 16.66 1.22
CA VAL A 111 10.64 16.91 1.52
C VAL A 111 11.49 15.72 1.09
N LEU A 112 11.11 14.50 1.46
CA LEU A 112 11.88 13.30 1.11
C LEU A 112 11.92 13.07 -0.42
N ALA A 113 10.86 13.41 -1.14
CA ALA A 113 10.88 13.38 -2.60
C ALA A 113 11.81 14.47 -3.18
N ARG A 114 11.84 15.68 -2.62
CA ARG A 114 12.83 16.70 -3.01
C ARG A 114 14.26 16.20 -2.82
N VAL A 115 14.56 15.61 -1.67
CA VAL A 115 15.88 15.02 -1.41
C VAL A 115 16.20 13.93 -2.44
N ALA A 116 15.29 13.01 -2.71
CA ALA A 116 15.56 11.93 -3.65
C ALA A 116 15.72 12.41 -5.09
N VAL A 117 14.90 13.35 -5.57
CA VAL A 117 15.03 13.90 -6.92
C VAL A 117 16.31 14.72 -7.06
N ARG A 118 16.70 15.49 -6.04
CA ARG A 118 17.97 16.23 -6.05
C ARG A 118 19.17 15.30 -6.28
N GLU A 119 19.18 14.15 -5.61
CA GLU A 119 20.33 13.24 -5.61
C GLU A 119 20.30 12.19 -6.74
N THR A 120 19.11 11.80 -7.19
CA THR A 120 18.94 10.65 -8.11
C THR A 120 18.10 10.96 -9.35
N GLY A 121 17.46 12.13 -9.40
CA GLY A 121 16.55 12.53 -10.48
C GLY A 121 15.15 11.88 -10.41
N VAL A 122 14.89 10.96 -9.48
CA VAL A 122 13.63 10.21 -9.39
C VAL A 122 13.13 10.04 -7.95
N VAL A 123 11.83 9.77 -7.79
CA VAL A 123 11.24 9.43 -6.50
C VAL A 123 11.29 7.91 -6.30
N PRO A 124 11.87 7.39 -5.19
CA PRO A 124 11.98 5.96 -4.96
C PRO A 124 10.61 5.26 -4.93
N PRO A 125 10.47 4.04 -5.49
CA PRO A 125 9.17 3.37 -5.58
C PRO A 125 8.47 3.13 -4.24
N GLY A 126 9.22 2.84 -3.18
CA GLY A 126 8.67 2.72 -1.82
C GLY A 126 8.07 4.02 -1.30
N LEU A 127 8.72 5.16 -1.60
CA LEU A 127 8.23 6.48 -1.23
C LEU A 127 6.96 6.84 -2.01
N VAL A 128 6.91 6.52 -3.30
CA VAL A 128 5.70 6.66 -4.12
C VAL A 128 4.53 5.85 -3.52
N ALA A 129 4.80 4.63 -3.07
CA ALA A 129 3.77 3.77 -2.50
C ALA A 129 3.13 4.38 -1.24
N VAL A 130 3.94 4.90 -0.30
CA VAL A 130 3.40 5.59 0.88
C VAL A 130 2.69 6.89 0.50
N MET A 131 3.22 7.67 -0.46
CA MET A 131 2.56 8.89 -0.93
C MET A 131 1.15 8.62 -1.49
N ARG A 132 0.99 7.59 -2.34
CA ARG A 132 -0.33 7.22 -2.89
C ARG A 132 -1.29 6.71 -1.81
N ARG A 133 -0.80 5.98 -0.79
CA ARG A 133 -1.62 5.58 0.37
C ARG A 133 -2.09 6.80 1.16
N THR A 134 -1.17 7.74 1.44
CA THR A 134 -1.44 8.96 2.20
C THR A 134 -2.41 9.88 1.45
N GLU A 135 -2.20 10.14 0.15
CA GLU A 135 -3.11 10.94 -0.67
C GLU A 135 -4.52 10.38 -0.67
N ARG A 136 -4.65 9.06 -0.84
CA ARG A 136 -5.94 8.38 -0.79
C ARG A 136 -6.63 8.53 0.56
N TRP A 137 -5.87 8.36 1.65
CA TRP A 137 -6.42 8.42 3.00
C TRP A 137 -6.89 9.82 3.38
N LEU A 138 -6.13 10.85 2.99
CA LEU A 138 -6.44 12.25 3.32
C LEU A 138 -7.33 12.95 2.29
N GLY A 139 -7.47 12.40 1.09
CA GLY A 139 -8.25 12.99 0.00
C GLY A 139 -7.74 14.40 -0.35
N ARG A 140 -8.58 15.43 -0.15
CA ARG A 140 -8.21 16.83 -0.45
C ARG A 140 -7.04 17.36 0.39
N GLY A 141 -6.70 16.70 1.51
CA GLY A 141 -5.54 17.06 2.33
C GLY A 141 -4.18 16.61 1.76
N GLY A 142 -4.15 15.78 0.71
CA GLY A 142 -2.91 15.25 0.11
C GLY A 142 -2.36 16.05 -1.08
N THR A 143 -2.78 17.30 -1.27
CA THR A 143 -2.51 18.07 -2.50
C THR A 143 -1.02 18.34 -2.75
N SER A 144 -0.19 18.49 -1.72
CA SER A 144 1.26 18.69 -1.86
C SER A 144 2.00 17.49 -2.44
N LEU A 145 1.39 16.30 -2.49
CA LEU A 145 1.98 15.09 -3.11
C LEU A 145 1.75 15.01 -4.62
N ARG A 146 0.75 15.73 -5.15
CA ARG A 146 0.34 15.59 -6.55
C ARG A 146 1.45 15.88 -7.56
N PRO A 147 2.29 16.91 -7.41
CA PRO A 147 3.39 17.16 -8.35
C PRO A 147 4.34 15.97 -8.44
N TRP A 148 4.65 15.35 -7.31
CA TRP A 148 5.52 14.17 -7.24
C TRP A 148 4.87 12.97 -7.90
N LEU A 149 3.61 12.69 -7.55
CA LEU A 149 2.86 11.55 -8.07
C LEU A 149 2.59 11.63 -9.58
N ALA A 150 2.49 12.83 -10.14
CA ALA A 150 2.30 13.05 -11.57
C ALA A 150 3.54 12.69 -12.41
N SER A 151 4.74 12.70 -11.80
CA SER A 151 6.00 12.37 -12.47
C SER A 151 6.34 10.87 -12.45
N VAL A 152 5.58 10.06 -11.71
CA VAL A 152 5.86 8.62 -11.55
C VAL A 152 5.40 7.87 -12.79
N ALA A 153 6.35 7.15 -13.40
CA ALA A 153 6.07 6.38 -14.60
C ALA A 153 5.33 5.05 -14.31
N GLU A 154 5.63 4.42 -13.16
CA GLU A 154 5.06 3.12 -12.77
C GLU A 154 3.61 3.28 -12.30
N PRO A 155 2.65 2.58 -12.94
CA PRO A 155 1.24 2.72 -12.60
C PRO A 155 0.93 2.14 -11.22
N LEU A 156 1.51 1.00 -10.82
CA LEU A 156 1.22 0.36 -9.54
C LEU A 156 2.26 0.70 -8.47
N ASN A 157 1.86 0.62 -7.20
CA ASN A 157 2.77 0.75 -6.06
C ASN A 157 3.70 -0.45 -5.97
N ALA A 158 4.98 -0.19 -5.68
CA ALA A 158 5.89 -1.21 -5.19
C ALA A 158 5.48 -1.71 -3.80
N GLY A 159 5.99 -2.87 -3.40
CA GLY A 159 5.71 -3.48 -2.10
C GLY A 159 4.76 -4.67 -2.14
N GLU A 160 4.33 -5.11 -3.32
CA GLU A 160 3.58 -6.37 -3.52
C GLU A 160 4.14 -7.12 -4.72
N VAL A 161 4.40 -8.42 -4.56
CA VAL A 161 5.05 -9.26 -5.59
C VAL A 161 4.31 -9.19 -6.93
N TRP A 162 2.98 -9.25 -6.90
CA TRP A 162 2.16 -9.20 -8.11
C TRP A 162 2.22 -7.85 -8.82
N ALA A 163 2.29 -6.75 -8.06
CA ALA A 163 2.25 -5.40 -8.60
C ALA A 163 3.57 -5.05 -9.28
N GLU A 164 4.68 -5.50 -8.69
CA GLU A 164 6.02 -5.39 -9.27
C GLU A 164 6.13 -6.22 -10.55
N ALA A 165 5.66 -7.47 -10.52
CA ALA A 165 5.60 -8.30 -11.72
C ALA A 165 4.75 -7.64 -12.83
N ALA A 166 3.59 -7.07 -12.49
CA ALA A 166 2.75 -6.37 -13.46
C ALA A 166 3.43 -5.12 -14.02
N ASN A 167 4.07 -4.29 -13.20
CA ASN A 167 4.81 -3.12 -13.68
C ASN A 167 5.98 -3.51 -14.61
N ALA A 168 6.65 -4.62 -14.34
CA ALA A 168 7.81 -5.07 -15.12
C ALA A 168 7.42 -5.78 -16.42
N GLU A 169 6.35 -6.55 -16.41
CA GLU A 169 5.96 -7.43 -17.53
C GLU A 169 4.90 -6.84 -18.44
N CYS A 170 4.22 -5.77 -18.01
CA CYS A 170 3.17 -5.16 -18.82
C CYS A 170 3.79 -4.44 -20.02
N PRO A 171 3.55 -4.92 -21.25
CA PRO A 171 4.14 -4.34 -22.45
C PRO A 171 3.51 -2.99 -22.79
N ASP A 172 2.30 -2.73 -22.27
CA ASP A 172 1.62 -1.46 -22.43
C ASP A 172 0.94 -1.01 -21.13
N ARG A 173 1.57 -0.02 -20.49
CA ARG A 173 1.10 0.58 -19.24
C ARG A 173 -0.31 1.17 -19.33
N ARG A 174 -0.85 1.42 -20.54
CA ARG A 174 -2.25 1.86 -20.74
C ARG A 174 -3.25 0.88 -20.15
N LEU A 175 -2.98 -0.44 -20.14
CA LEU A 175 -3.88 -1.42 -19.52
C LEU A 175 -3.93 -1.28 -18.00
N LEU A 176 -2.78 -1.14 -17.34
CA LEU A 176 -2.72 -0.94 -15.89
C LEU A 176 -3.33 0.41 -15.49
N GLY A 177 -3.11 1.45 -16.32
CA GLY A 177 -3.80 2.74 -16.19
C GLY A 177 -5.33 2.59 -16.26
N ALA A 178 -5.84 1.91 -17.31
CA ALA A 178 -7.27 1.64 -17.46
C ALA A 178 -7.83 0.81 -16.28
N ALA A 179 -7.07 -0.14 -15.74
CA ALA A 179 -7.47 -0.91 -14.57
C ALA A 179 -7.64 -0.03 -13.31
N LEU A 180 -6.80 0.99 -13.16
CA LEU A 180 -6.89 1.96 -12.04
C LEU A 180 -8.07 2.94 -12.18
N GLU A 181 -8.54 3.21 -13.40
CA GLU A 181 -9.68 4.10 -13.68
C GLU A 181 -11.01 3.55 -13.13
N VAL A 182 -11.14 2.23 -13.04
CA VAL A 182 -12.37 1.60 -12.54
C VAL A 182 -12.59 2.02 -11.09
N SER A 183 -13.64 2.81 -10.85
CA SER A 183 -14.02 3.31 -9.52
C SER A 183 -15.32 2.67 -9.00
N GLY A 184 -16.21 2.22 -9.90
CA GLY A 184 -17.53 1.67 -9.59
C GLY A 184 -17.59 0.14 -9.39
N PRO A 185 -18.81 -0.39 -9.13
CA PRO A 185 -19.05 -1.82 -8.95
C PRO A 185 -19.20 -2.60 -10.27
N ARG A 186 -19.21 -1.91 -11.41
CA ARG A 186 -19.28 -2.47 -12.77
C ARG A 186 -18.42 -1.61 -13.72
N PRO A 187 -17.85 -2.19 -14.78
CA PRO A 187 -17.22 -1.41 -15.83
C PRO A 187 -18.25 -0.58 -16.59
N GLY A 188 -17.88 0.65 -16.97
CA GLY A 188 -18.73 1.49 -17.82
C GLY A 188 -18.57 1.09 -19.30
N VAL A 189 -19.61 1.29 -20.11
CA VAL A 189 -19.60 0.90 -21.55
C VAL A 189 -18.42 1.50 -22.31
N GLY A 190 -18.15 2.80 -22.11
CA GLY A 190 -17.01 3.46 -22.74
C GLY A 190 -15.65 2.91 -22.29
N TRP A 191 -15.54 2.49 -21.03
CA TRP A 191 -14.33 1.83 -20.53
C TRP A 191 -14.17 0.44 -21.15
N SER A 192 -15.25 -0.35 -21.21
CA SER A 192 -15.21 -1.71 -21.77
C SER A 192 -14.78 -1.70 -23.24
N ARG A 193 -15.29 -0.77 -24.05
CA ARG A 193 -14.86 -0.63 -25.45
C ARG A 193 -13.37 -0.30 -25.57
N ARG A 194 -12.87 0.64 -24.77
CA ARG A 194 -11.43 1.00 -24.79
C ARG A 194 -10.55 -0.18 -24.39
N VAL A 195 -10.92 -0.92 -23.34
CA VAL A 195 -10.16 -2.07 -22.87
C VAL A 195 -10.19 -3.23 -23.87
N ALA A 196 -11.31 -3.45 -24.56
CA ALA A 196 -11.38 -4.44 -25.63
C ALA A 196 -10.36 -4.14 -26.73
N VAL A 197 -10.32 -2.89 -27.20
CA VAL A 197 -9.33 -2.45 -28.21
C VAL A 197 -7.90 -2.64 -27.73
N LEU A 198 -7.59 -2.24 -26.48
CA LEU A 198 -6.25 -2.45 -25.91
C LEU A 198 -5.88 -3.94 -25.80
N ALA A 199 -6.84 -4.81 -25.46
CA ALA A 199 -6.61 -6.24 -25.39
C ALA A 199 -6.42 -6.87 -26.77
N ASP A 200 -7.13 -6.38 -27.79
CA ASP A 200 -6.99 -6.83 -29.18
C ASP A 200 -5.63 -6.42 -29.76
N GLU A 201 -5.18 -5.18 -29.53
CA GLU A 201 -3.84 -4.68 -29.92
C GLU A 201 -2.72 -5.58 -29.37
N TRP A 202 -2.90 -6.09 -28.15
CA TRP A 202 -1.94 -6.96 -27.48
C TRP A 202 -2.10 -8.45 -27.85
N GLY A 203 -3.25 -8.82 -28.41
CA GLY A 203 -3.68 -10.20 -28.52
C GLY A 203 -4.35 -10.68 -27.23
N VAL A 204 -5.65 -10.98 -27.34
CA VAL A 204 -6.54 -11.41 -26.26
C VAL A 204 -5.95 -12.54 -25.40
N VAL A 205 -5.33 -13.55 -26.02
CA VAL A 205 -4.74 -14.70 -25.31
C VAL A 205 -3.56 -14.27 -24.45
N GLY A 206 -2.70 -13.38 -24.97
CA GLY A 206 -1.55 -12.85 -24.24
C GLY A 206 -1.98 -11.99 -23.06
N CYS A 207 -2.95 -11.10 -23.30
CA CYS A 207 -3.57 -10.28 -22.26
C CYS A 207 -4.16 -11.13 -21.13
N ARG A 208 -5.01 -12.12 -21.47
CA ARG A 208 -5.62 -13.03 -20.49
C ARG A 208 -4.56 -13.76 -19.66
N ARG A 209 -3.54 -14.33 -20.30
CA ARG A 209 -2.47 -15.07 -19.63
C ARG A 209 -1.73 -14.23 -18.59
N LEU A 210 -1.47 -12.96 -18.90
CA LEU A 210 -0.78 -12.07 -17.95
C LEU A 210 -1.69 -11.64 -16.80
N VAL A 211 -2.96 -11.34 -17.08
CA VAL A 211 -3.95 -11.08 -16.01
C VAL A 211 -4.06 -12.30 -15.08
N HIS A 212 -4.15 -13.51 -15.63
CA HIS A 212 -4.16 -14.75 -14.85
C HIS A 212 -2.92 -14.88 -13.98
N ARG A 213 -1.73 -14.67 -14.56
CA ARG A 213 -0.46 -14.75 -13.84
C ARG A 213 -0.39 -13.74 -12.70
N TRP A 214 -0.69 -12.47 -12.94
CA TRP A 214 -0.64 -11.43 -11.92
C TRP A 214 -1.63 -11.70 -10.79
N CYS A 215 -2.87 -12.11 -11.10
CA CYS A 215 -3.85 -12.54 -10.11
C CYS A 215 -3.34 -13.73 -9.28
N GLY A 216 -2.65 -14.69 -9.91
CA GLY A 216 -2.05 -15.85 -9.26
C GLY A 216 -0.89 -15.51 -8.31
N LEU A 217 -0.20 -14.38 -8.52
CA LEU A 217 0.89 -13.91 -7.65
C LEU A 217 0.40 -13.18 -6.40
N VAL A 218 -0.87 -12.78 -6.34
CA VAL A 218 -1.42 -12.00 -5.21
C VAL A 218 -1.17 -12.65 -3.84
N PRO A 219 -1.29 -13.98 -3.65
CA PRO A 219 -1.02 -14.61 -2.36
C PRO A 219 0.43 -14.59 -1.89
N ALA A 220 1.39 -14.22 -2.74
CA ALA A 220 2.82 -14.17 -2.39
C ALA A 220 3.15 -13.03 -1.39
N GLY A 221 2.24 -12.07 -1.19
CA GLY A 221 2.35 -11.05 -0.17
C GLY A 221 3.24 -9.87 -0.55
N ARG A 222 3.82 -9.22 0.47
CA ARG A 222 4.55 -7.97 0.35
C ARG A 222 6.04 -8.17 0.16
N THR A 223 6.64 -7.38 -0.72
CA THR A 223 8.09 -7.23 -0.87
C THR A 223 8.65 -6.11 0.01
N ILE A 224 7.82 -5.13 0.36
CA ILE A 224 8.12 -4.09 1.35
C ILE A 224 7.21 -4.33 2.55
N VAL A 225 7.80 -4.86 3.63
CA VAL A 225 7.09 -5.14 4.88
C VAL A 225 6.70 -3.83 5.55
N LEU A 226 5.41 -3.72 5.89
CA LEU A 226 4.92 -2.60 6.68
C LEU A 226 5.11 -2.90 8.16
N ARG A 227 5.66 -1.94 8.89
CA ARG A 227 5.70 -1.99 10.34
C ARG A 227 4.29 -1.93 10.90
N ARG A 228 4.02 -2.81 11.86
CA ARG A 228 2.78 -2.87 12.61
C ARG A 228 3.00 -2.27 14.00
N ALA A 229 2.18 -1.28 14.40
CA ALA A 229 2.08 -0.92 15.82
C ALA A 229 1.23 -1.95 16.58
N ALA A 230 1.43 -2.09 17.89
CA ALA A 230 0.79 -3.13 18.70
C ALA A 230 -0.76 -3.12 18.61
N ASP A 231 -1.35 -1.94 18.46
CA ASP A 231 -2.80 -1.71 18.37
C ASP A 231 -3.32 -1.63 16.92
N GLU A 232 -2.45 -1.80 15.93
CA GLU A 232 -2.84 -1.78 14.52
C GLU A 232 -3.17 -3.17 13.98
N PRO A 233 -4.07 -3.26 12.99
CA PRO A 233 -4.28 -4.50 12.26
C PRO A 233 -2.99 -4.94 11.54
N ASP A 234 -2.95 -6.22 11.14
CA ASP A 234 -1.87 -6.72 10.31
C ASP A 234 -1.98 -6.17 8.88
N TRP A 235 -1.33 -5.03 8.63
CA TRP A 235 -1.27 -4.40 7.31
C TRP A 235 -0.51 -5.23 6.26
N ASN A 236 0.29 -6.21 6.68
CA ASN A 236 0.95 -7.14 5.76
C ASN A 236 0.00 -8.24 5.29
N GLY A 237 -1.04 -8.54 6.08
CA GLY A 237 -2.12 -9.45 5.71
C GLY A 237 -3.17 -8.86 4.77
N VAL A 238 -3.13 -7.55 4.47
CA VAL A 238 -4.08 -6.87 3.57
C VAL A 238 -3.42 -6.39 2.28
N LEU A 239 -4.24 -6.26 1.23
CA LEU A 239 -3.79 -5.69 -0.03
C LEU A 239 -3.55 -4.19 0.09
N ASP A 240 -2.55 -3.69 -0.65
CA ASP A 240 -2.35 -2.25 -0.83
C ASP A 240 -3.63 -1.61 -1.40
N PRO A 241 -4.23 -0.61 -0.71
CA PRO A 241 -5.51 -0.04 -1.15
C PRO A 241 -5.47 0.61 -2.54
N TYR A 242 -4.32 1.12 -2.98
CA TYR A 242 -4.13 1.68 -4.31
C TYR A 242 -4.09 0.55 -5.33
N ASN A 243 -3.24 -0.46 -5.13
CA ASN A 243 -3.10 -1.58 -6.06
C ASN A 243 -4.38 -2.45 -6.14
N ALA A 244 -5.14 -2.55 -5.04
CA ALA A 244 -6.43 -3.23 -5.01
C ALA A 244 -7.45 -2.65 -6.02
N ARG A 245 -7.33 -1.37 -6.40
CA ARG A 245 -8.15 -0.79 -7.49
C ARG A 245 -7.81 -1.43 -8.83
N ALA A 246 -6.52 -1.59 -9.11
CA ALA A 246 -6.06 -2.23 -10.33
C ALA A 246 -6.50 -3.69 -10.39
N LEU A 247 -6.41 -4.47 -9.31
CA LEU A 247 -6.93 -5.85 -9.29
C LEU A 247 -8.43 -5.93 -9.63
N ARG A 248 -9.25 -5.00 -9.12
CA ARG A 248 -10.65 -4.90 -9.55
C ARG A 248 -10.75 -4.63 -11.06
N GLY A 249 -9.98 -3.68 -11.57
CA GLY A 249 -9.96 -3.36 -12.99
C GLY A 249 -9.57 -4.56 -13.85
N LEU A 250 -8.52 -5.27 -13.46
CA LEU A 250 -8.03 -6.49 -14.12
C LEU A 250 -9.07 -7.61 -14.12
N LEU A 251 -9.82 -7.80 -13.03
CA LEU A 251 -10.96 -8.72 -13.01
C LEU A 251 -12.04 -8.32 -14.04
N PHE A 252 -12.29 -7.02 -14.22
CA PHE A 252 -13.23 -6.55 -15.25
C PHE A 252 -12.66 -6.61 -16.66
N VAL A 253 -11.34 -6.57 -16.84
CA VAL A 253 -10.72 -6.86 -18.15
C VAL A 253 -11.17 -8.26 -18.60
N LEU A 254 -11.10 -9.27 -17.73
CA LEU A 254 -11.56 -10.63 -18.07
C LEU A 254 -13.03 -10.68 -18.49
N THR A 255 -13.90 -9.85 -17.90
CA THR A 255 -15.33 -9.79 -18.28
C THR A 255 -15.59 -9.13 -19.64
N VAL A 256 -14.60 -8.44 -20.20
CA VAL A 256 -14.67 -7.79 -21.51
C VAL A 256 -14.11 -8.69 -22.61
N LEU A 257 -13.18 -9.58 -22.27
CA LEU A 257 -12.63 -10.56 -23.21
C LEU A 257 -13.69 -11.60 -23.61
N PRO A 258 -13.50 -12.30 -24.75
CA PRO A 258 -14.28 -13.49 -25.08
C PRO A 258 -14.34 -14.47 -23.90
N VAL A 259 -15.46 -15.17 -23.72
CA VAL A 259 -15.65 -16.09 -22.59
C VAL A 259 -14.62 -17.23 -22.63
N ASP A 260 -14.01 -17.54 -21.48
CA ASP A 260 -13.08 -18.65 -21.29
C ASP A 260 -13.28 -19.25 -19.90
N GLU A 261 -13.39 -20.58 -19.80
CA GLU A 261 -13.63 -21.26 -18.52
C GLU A 261 -12.42 -21.14 -17.56
N GLY A 262 -11.22 -20.87 -18.08
CA GLY A 262 -10.02 -20.61 -17.28
C GLY A 262 -10.09 -19.33 -16.44
N ASP A 263 -10.97 -18.39 -16.76
CA ASP A 263 -11.16 -17.17 -15.96
C ASP A 263 -11.83 -17.45 -14.60
N VAL A 264 -12.68 -18.49 -14.55
CA VAL A 264 -13.46 -18.86 -13.35
C VAL A 264 -12.56 -19.17 -12.15
N PRO A 265 -11.59 -20.11 -12.22
CA PRO A 265 -10.73 -20.41 -11.08
C PRO A 265 -9.84 -19.22 -10.68
N VAL A 266 -9.46 -18.35 -11.63
CA VAL A 266 -8.68 -17.14 -11.36
C VAL A 266 -9.48 -16.14 -10.53
N ALA A 267 -10.71 -15.82 -10.97
CA ALA A 267 -11.61 -14.94 -10.22
C ALA A 267 -11.99 -15.55 -8.86
N GLY A 268 -12.23 -16.86 -8.83
CA GLY A 268 -12.52 -17.64 -7.63
C GLY A 268 -11.41 -17.58 -6.59
N GLY A 269 -10.18 -17.93 -6.98
CA GLY A 269 -9.01 -17.91 -6.10
C GLY A 269 -8.70 -16.51 -5.56
N LEU A 270 -8.75 -15.48 -6.42
CA LEU A 270 -8.54 -14.10 -5.99
C LEU A 270 -9.67 -13.62 -5.06
N GLY A 271 -10.92 -13.97 -5.37
CA GLY A 271 -12.09 -13.66 -4.54
C GLY A 271 -12.00 -14.28 -3.15
N GLU A 272 -11.60 -15.56 -3.07
CA GLU A 272 -11.34 -16.24 -1.80
C GLU A 272 -10.25 -15.53 -1.01
N PHE A 273 -9.09 -15.29 -1.62
CA PHE A 273 -7.96 -14.63 -0.96
C PHE A 273 -8.37 -13.28 -0.39
N ALA A 274 -9.04 -12.45 -1.19
CA ALA A 274 -9.46 -11.11 -0.84
C ALA A 274 -10.56 -11.08 0.25
N ALA A 275 -11.38 -12.13 0.33
CA ALA A 275 -12.49 -12.22 1.29
C ALA A 275 -12.10 -12.80 2.66
N ARG A 276 -10.92 -13.44 2.80
CA ARG A 276 -10.44 -13.94 4.09
C ARG A 276 -10.28 -12.79 5.10
N LYS A 277 -10.64 -13.06 6.36
CA LYS A 277 -10.59 -12.07 7.43
C LYS A 277 -9.17 -11.91 7.98
N VAL A 278 -8.78 -10.66 8.22
CA VAL A 278 -7.62 -10.24 8.99
C VAL A 278 -8.12 -9.75 10.35
N PRO A 279 -7.57 -10.27 11.48
CA PRO A 279 -7.95 -9.82 12.82
C PRO A 279 -7.86 -8.31 12.98
N GLY A 280 -8.89 -7.70 13.56
CA GLY A 280 -8.96 -6.24 13.76
C GLY A 280 -9.23 -5.40 12.52
N HIS A 281 -9.33 -5.99 11.32
CA HIS A 281 -9.60 -5.26 10.07
C HIS A 281 -10.88 -5.69 9.35
N GLY A 282 -11.04 -7.00 9.11
CA GLY A 282 -12.06 -7.52 8.19
C GLY A 282 -11.42 -8.17 6.95
N PRO A 283 -12.10 -8.19 5.79
CA PRO A 283 -11.54 -8.81 4.58
C PRO A 283 -10.20 -8.20 4.15
N ARG A 284 -9.30 -8.99 3.58
CA ARG A 284 -8.03 -8.48 2.99
C ARG A 284 -8.24 -7.38 1.96
N SER A 285 -9.32 -7.46 1.18
CA SER A 285 -9.82 -6.37 0.35
C SER A 285 -11.27 -6.60 -0.04
N GLN A 286 -12.18 -5.84 0.56
CA GLN A 286 -13.59 -5.88 0.18
C GLN A 286 -13.81 -5.47 -1.28
N VAL A 287 -13.00 -4.54 -1.80
CA VAL A 287 -13.09 -4.06 -3.20
C VAL A 287 -12.82 -5.20 -4.19
N VAL A 288 -11.74 -5.96 -3.96
CA VAL A 288 -11.35 -7.07 -4.84
C VAL A 288 -12.32 -8.25 -4.69
N ALA A 289 -12.72 -8.59 -3.46
CA ALA A 289 -13.70 -9.65 -3.22
C ALA A 289 -15.02 -9.37 -3.96
N TYR A 290 -15.53 -8.13 -3.91
CA TYR A 290 -16.75 -7.77 -4.63
C TYR A 290 -16.58 -7.79 -6.15
N ALA A 291 -15.42 -7.36 -6.65
CA ALA A 291 -15.11 -7.43 -8.07
C ALA A 291 -15.07 -8.88 -8.58
N ALA A 292 -14.48 -9.79 -7.81
CA ALA A 292 -14.42 -11.21 -8.14
C ALA A 292 -15.81 -11.85 -8.24
N VAL A 293 -16.69 -11.57 -7.26
CA VAL A 293 -18.09 -12.02 -7.28
C VAL A 293 -18.82 -11.50 -8.54
N ARG A 294 -18.58 -10.24 -8.90
CA ARG A 294 -19.18 -9.64 -10.11
C ARG A 294 -18.62 -10.22 -11.41
N ALA A 295 -17.33 -10.52 -11.46
CA ALA A 295 -16.71 -11.16 -12.61
C ALA A 295 -17.31 -12.57 -12.82
N LEU A 296 -17.36 -13.39 -11.77
CA LEU A 296 -17.98 -14.72 -11.80
C LEU A 296 -19.46 -14.66 -12.22
N GLU A 297 -20.21 -13.69 -11.69
CA GLU A 297 -21.60 -13.48 -12.12
C GLU A 297 -21.69 -13.14 -13.62
N SER A 298 -20.74 -12.36 -14.15
CA SER A 298 -20.73 -11.93 -15.54
C SER A 298 -20.30 -13.04 -16.51
N PHE A 299 -19.41 -13.94 -16.11
CA PHE A 299 -19.00 -15.09 -16.92
C PHE A 299 -20.17 -16.03 -17.24
N GLY A 300 -21.13 -16.15 -16.31
CA GLY A 300 -22.41 -16.79 -16.56
C GLY A 300 -22.40 -18.33 -16.75
N SER A 301 -21.22 -18.96 -16.82
CA SER A 301 -21.08 -20.40 -17.02
C SER A 301 -21.52 -21.23 -15.81
N VAL A 302 -21.69 -22.55 -16.00
CA VAL A 302 -22.06 -23.48 -14.91
C VAL A 302 -20.94 -23.55 -13.89
N ALA A 303 -19.68 -23.54 -14.36
CA ALA A 303 -18.52 -23.48 -13.49
C ALA A 303 -18.53 -22.20 -12.64
N ALA A 304 -18.86 -21.05 -13.24
CA ALA A 304 -18.93 -19.79 -12.50
C ALA A 304 -19.99 -19.79 -11.38
N LEU A 305 -21.16 -20.40 -11.62
CA LEU A 305 -22.17 -20.58 -10.58
C LEU A 305 -21.68 -21.50 -9.45
N ARG A 306 -21.07 -22.65 -9.79
CA ARG A 306 -20.50 -23.57 -8.80
C ARG A 306 -19.40 -22.89 -7.98
N GLU A 307 -18.59 -22.04 -8.61
CA GLU A 307 -17.54 -21.30 -7.91
C GLU A 307 -18.10 -20.25 -6.95
N LEU A 308 -19.18 -19.55 -7.32
CA LEU A 308 -19.92 -18.67 -6.39
C LEU A 308 -20.45 -19.44 -5.18
N GLU A 309 -21.04 -20.62 -5.39
CA GLU A 309 -21.54 -21.48 -4.32
C GLU A 309 -20.41 -22.00 -3.42
N ARG A 310 -19.27 -22.40 -4.02
CA ARG A 310 -18.05 -22.80 -3.28
C ARG A 310 -17.58 -21.67 -2.38
N LEU A 311 -17.42 -20.45 -2.91
CA LEU A 311 -17.02 -19.28 -2.13
C LEU A 311 -17.99 -18.99 -0.99
N ARG A 312 -19.29 -19.16 -1.24
CA ARG A 312 -20.33 -18.94 -0.22
C ARG A 312 -20.26 -19.92 0.95
N ALA A 313 -19.79 -21.14 0.71
CA ALA A 313 -19.62 -22.17 1.73
C ALA A 313 -18.45 -21.89 2.70
N LEU A 314 -17.48 -21.02 2.32
CA LEU A 314 -16.26 -20.78 3.11
C LEU A 314 -16.44 -19.91 4.37
N GLY A 315 -17.67 -19.53 4.74
CA GLY A 315 -17.90 -18.73 5.96
C GLY A 315 -17.25 -17.34 5.94
N LEU A 316 -17.19 -16.72 4.76
CA LEU A 316 -16.56 -15.42 4.53
C LEU A 316 -17.22 -14.28 5.32
N ALA A 317 -16.59 -13.10 5.34
CA ALA A 317 -17.15 -11.92 6.01
C ALA A 317 -18.59 -11.61 5.54
N ARG A 318 -19.45 -11.16 6.47
CA ARG A 318 -20.90 -10.97 6.27
C ARG A 318 -21.23 -10.15 5.01
N GLY A 319 -20.48 -9.08 4.76
CA GLY A 319 -20.68 -8.23 3.57
C GLY A 319 -20.45 -8.96 2.25
N VAL A 320 -19.44 -9.84 2.19
CA VAL A 320 -19.14 -10.67 1.01
C VAL A 320 -20.19 -11.77 0.85
N ALA A 321 -20.60 -12.41 1.95
CA ALA A 321 -21.63 -13.45 1.94
C ALA A 321 -22.95 -12.95 1.32
N GLY A 322 -23.43 -11.76 1.72
CA GLY A 322 -24.65 -11.19 1.15
C GLY A 322 -24.54 -10.87 -0.36
N ARG A 323 -23.34 -10.51 -0.84
CA ARG A 323 -23.10 -10.32 -2.28
C ARG A 323 -23.12 -11.63 -3.06
N LEU A 324 -22.55 -12.69 -2.49
CA LEU A 324 -22.56 -14.04 -3.05
C LEU A 324 -23.99 -14.58 -3.14
N ASP A 325 -24.77 -14.48 -2.07
CA ASP A 325 -26.18 -14.92 -2.05
C ASP A 325 -26.98 -14.25 -3.16
N ALA A 326 -26.83 -12.92 -3.30
CA ALA A 326 -27.53 -12.17 -4.34
C ALA A 326 -27.06 -12.55 -5.75
N ALA A 327 -25.78 -12.86 -5.95
CA ALA A 327 -25.24 -13.30 -7.26
C ALA A 327 -25.75 -14.71 -7.63
N ILE A 328 -25.71 -15.66 -6.69
CA ILE A 328 -26.23 -17.02 -6.86
C ILE A 328 -27.71 -16.98 -7.24
N MET A 329 -28.53 -16.20 -6.52
CA MET A 329 -29.97 -16.08 -6.81
C MET A 329 -30.22 -15.56 -8.23
N ARG A 330 -29.52 -14.49 -8.66
CA ARG A 330 -29.67 -13.97 -10.03
C ARG A 330 -29.23 -14.96 -11.10
N ARG A 331 -28.15 -15.72 -10.85
CA ARG A 331 -27.67 -16.74 -11.81
C ARG A 331 -28.56 -17.97 -11.89
N ARG A 332 -29.20 -18.37 -10.80
CA ARG A 332 -30.22 -19.43 -10.81
C ARG A 332 -31.48 -18.98 -11.56
N ALA A 333 -31.95 -17.76 -11.29
CA ALA A 333 -33.11 -17.21 -11.98
C ALA A 333 -32.91 -17.04 -13.50
N ALA A 334 -31.69 -16.73 -13.95
CA ALA A 334 -31.38 -16.60 -15.38
C ALA A 334 -31.26 -17.96 -16.13
N ARG A 335 -31.48 -19.09 -15.45
CA ARG A 335 -31.35 -20.45 -15.99
C ARG A 335 -32.64 -21.27 -15.94
N GLY A 336 -33.60 -20.86 -15.11
CA GLY A 336 -34.95 -21.42 -15.09
C GLY A 336 -35.83 -20.68 -16.09
#